data_AF-A0A167MLS3-F1
#
_entry.id   AF-A0A167MLS3-F1
#
_cell.length_a   1.000
_cell.length_b   1.000
_cell.length_c   1.000
_cell.angle_alpha   90.00
_cell.angle_beta   90.00
_cell.angle_gamma   90.00
#
_symmetry.space_group_name_H-M   'P 1'
#
loop_
_entity.id
_entity.type
_entity.pdbx_description
1 polymer ?
#
loop_
_entity_poly.entity_id
_entity_poly.type
_entity_poly.pdbx_seq_one_letter_code
_entity_poly.pdbx_strand_id
1 'polypeptide(L)'
;MPNPFTAAGRAIAAYTRNLKNAPAAQYMTRVAAPSVIPSTTTLPPPAYQPRDGRPASQDSFDDVAVEKERLKTAAALTSGGGAGPLPSWPAATPQKKGTGAFDFVVKMAGSRWTFLVTMLLLGGWAALGVVYGPTDTWQVILQDVSSIQCYISATLLMRQQQNSTRALLGTICGMLSRAQGNERMLRQLSGPQRQALKHSRRALRRDLASALATRESVFDRVANAVARGLGSLAALAVYWAGIVVWVFWGIPLQWSDTWQLDVNTATALELTFTTMFLQNVRRQHEEYLARCLRSIDVLDRDLELHLRRMTGDMQPNPVVASQPPRLRGIEKAIDFWAFIVGGSVGVCLSCAVGAAWLAVGDVMHFDDNWWLIIGTYTGLMGFVDGFVLRNVHHRETIMADKHFAMLVEQDLRLFTLIDMPFPEEDNFNNNNNKIPVATRISHWIGHVCEVPGATVASVVIVVALLAVASAMQWTETGQLLCNTPTMIVEGFLLLMLIEGHNGAEHRRRTQYTDILDRRLQLERRVAAWEDKYELDLADIDDLSIADVLSISEKYKE
;
A
#
# COMPACT_ATOMS: atom_id res chain seq x y z
N MET A 1 -26.53 16.10 -30.51
CA MET A 1 -26.14 15.72 -29.13
C MET A 1 -26.76 14.36 -28.83
N PRO A 2 -26.00 13.36 -28.34
CA PRO A 2 -26.59 12.06 -28.03
C PRO A 2 -27.62 12.20 -26.90
N ASN A 3 -28.78 11.54 -27.04
CA ASN A 3 -29.88 11.60 -26.09
C ASN A 3 -29.39 11.15 -24.68
N PRO A 4 -29.52 12.00 -23.64
CA PRO A 4 -28.97 11.73 -22.30
C PRO A 4 -29.47 10.41 -21.71
N PHE A 5 -30.71 10.00 -22.02
CA PHE A 5 -31.26 8.73 -21.57
C PHE A 5 -30.60 7.51 -22.23
N THR A 6 -30.17 7.63 -23.49
CA THR A 6 -29.44 6.56 -24.19
C THR A 6 -27.95 6.49 -23.80
N ALA A 7 -27.39 7.61 -23.32
CA ALA A 7 -26.04 7.65 -22.75
C ALA A 7 -26.04 7.05 -21.33
N ALA A 8 -27.04 7.40 -20.50
CA ALA A 8 -27.26 6.81 -19.19
C ALA A 8 -27.56 5.31 -19.30
N GLY A 9 -28.44 4.88 -20.21
CA GLY A 9 -28.74 3.46 -20.45
C GLY A 9 -27.52 2.65 -20.90
N ARG A 10 -26.66 3.20 -21.75
CA ARG A 10 -25.38 2.57 -22.13
C ARG A 10 -24.36 2.55 -20.99
N ALA A 11 -24.30 3.60 -20.18
CA ALA A 11 -23.45 3.64 -18.99
C ALA A 11 -23.91 2.61 -17.94
N ILE A 12 -25.22 2.48 -17.72
CA ILE A 12 -25.82 1.48 -16.82
C ILE A 12 -25.63 0.06 -17.37
N ALA A 13 -25.78 -0.16 -18.69
CA ALA A 13 -25.54 -1.47 -19.31
C ALA A 13 -24.05 -1.87 -19.31
N ALA A 14 -23.14 -0.91 -19.53
CA ALA A 14 -21.70 -1.12 -19.39
C ALA A 14 -21.32 -1.36 -17.92
N TYR A 15 -21.93 -0.62 -17.00
CA TYR A 15 -21.73 -0.78 -15.55
C TYR A 15 -22.24 -2.12 -15.04
N THR A 16 -23.44 -2.56 -15.40
CA THR A 16 -24.00 -3.89 -15.04
C THR A 16 -23.18 -5.04 -15.62
N ARG A 17 -22.67 -4.90 -16.85
CA ARG A 17 -21.74 -5.87 -17.46
C ARG A 17 -20.38 -5.88 -16.77
N ASN A 18 -19.87 -4.72 -16.38
CA ASN A 18 -18.68 -4.60 -15.55
C ASN A 18 -18.93 -5.16 -14.15
N LEU A 19 -20.12 -5.00 -13.57
CA LEU A 19 -20.56 -5.54 -12.26
C LEU A 19 -20.52 -7.06 -12.23
N LYS A 20 -21.03 -7.70 -13.29
CA LYS A 20 -21.03 -9.17 -13.42
C LYS A 20 -19.61 -9.75 -13.49
N ASN A 21 -18.65 -8.98 -13.97
CA ASN A 21 -17.25 -9.37 -14.13
C ASN A 21 -16.31 -8.70 -13.12
N ALA A 22 -16.79 -7.77 -12.29
CA ALA A 22 -16.00 -6.92 -11.40
C ALA A 22 -15.21 -7.72 -10.37
N PRO A 23 -15.78 -8.76 -9.72
CA PRO A 23 -15.03 -9.62 -8.79
C PRO A 23 -13.81 -10.26 -9.46
N ALA A 24 -13.94 -10.70 -10.72
CA ALA A 24 -12.83 -11.29 -11.45
C ALA A 24 -11.85 -10.24 -11.99
N ALA A 25 -12.36 -9.10 -12.47
CA ALA A 25 -11.56 -8.03 -13.08
C ALA A 25 -10.66 -7.29 -12.08
N GLN A 26 -11.00 -7.30 -10.78
CA GLN A 26 -10.14 -6.76 -9.72
C GLN A 26 -8.82 -7.55 -9.60
N TYR A 27 -8.90 -8.86 -9.80
CA TYR A 27 -7.78 -9.79 -9.65
C TYR A 27 -7.08 -10.15 -10.96
N MET A 28 -7.68 -9.82 -12.11
CA MET A 28 -7.11 -10.08 -13.43
C MET A 28 -6.21 -8.94 -13.90
N THR A 29 -4.93 -9.25 -14.08
CA THR A 29 -3.94 -8.44 -14.76
C THR A 29 -3.38 -9.28 -15.90
N ARG A 30 -3.33 -8.70 -17.10
CA ARG A 30 -2.70 -9.32 -18.27
C ARG A 30 -1.67 -8.34 -18.78
N VAL A 31 -0.40 -8.70 -18.65
CA VAL A 31 0.73 -7.81 -18.92
C VAL A 31 1.74 -8.56 -19.80
N ALA A 32 2.04 -7.98 -20.97
CA ALA A 32 3.30 -8.22 -21.64
C ALA A 32 4.19 -7.04 -21.31
N ALA A 33 5.36 -7.31 -20.74
CA ALA A 33 6.32 -6.27 -20.43
C ALA A 33 6.84 -5.65 -21.74
N PRO A 34 6.91 -4.31 -21.84
CA PRO A 34 7.49 -3.66 -23.02
C PRO A 34 8.89 -4.19 -23.30
N SER A 35 9.11 -4.67 -24.52
CA SER A 35 10.38 -5.25 -24.94
C SER A 35 11.39 -4.17 -25.29
N VAL A 36 12.64 -4.36 -24.86
CA VAL A 36 13.73 -3.42 -25.10
C VAL A 36 14.53 -3.88 -26.31
N ILE A 37 14.21 -3.35 -27.50
CA ILE A 37 14.82 -3.79 -28.76
C ILE A 37 16.08 -2.95 -29.08
N PRO A 38 17.27 -3.57 -29.26
CA PRO A 38 18.53 -2.84 -29.45
C PRO A 38 18.55 -1.86 -30.63
N SER A 39 17.89 -2.18 -31.76
CA SER A 39 17.88 -1.34 -32.96
C SER A 39 16.97 -0.09 -32.86
N THR A 40 16.13 0.00 -31.83
CA THR A 40 15.18 1.10 -31.62
C THR A 40 15.38 1.81 -30.29
N THR A 41 16.30 1.33 -29.43
CA THR A 41 16.51 1.85 -28.08
C THR A 41 17.88 2.52 -27.98
N THR A 42 17.91 3.86 -27.95
CA THR A 42 19.10 4.64 -27.56
C THR A 42 19.22 4.64 -26.04
N LEU A 43 19.64 3.53 -25.44
CA LEU A 43 20.14 3.53 -24.06
C LEU A 43 21.60 4.01 -24.12
N PRO A 44 22.00 5.11 -23.45
CA PRO A 44 23.39 5.47 -23.28
C PRO A 44 24.11 4.33 -22.55
N PRO A 45 25.42 4.14 -22.82
CA PRO A 45 26.21 3.10 -22.17
C PRO A 45 26.17 3.28 -20.65
N PRO A 46 26.25 2.18 -19.86
CA PRO A 46 26.25 2.25 -18.41
C PRO A 46 27.35 3.20 -17.94
N ALA A 47 27.00 4.16 -17.08
CA ALA A 47 27.93 5.10 -16.47
C ALA A 47 28.83 4.36 -15.47
N TYR A 48 29.82 3.64 -15.98
CA TYR A 48 30.93 3.13 -15.17
C TYR A 48 32.06 4.15 -15.23
N GLN A 49 32.25 4.89 -14.15
CA GLN A 49 33.51 5.57 -13.87
C GLN A 49 34.28 4.71 -12.88
N PRO A 50 35.41 4.11 -13.27
CA PRO A 50 36.29 3.44 -12.31
C PRO A 50 36.75 4.48 -11.30
N ARG A 51 36.70 4.10 -10.02
CA ARG A 51 37.25 4.92 -8.94
C ARG A 51 38.77 4.79 -9.02
N ASP A 52 39.45 5.82 -9.51
CA ASP A 52 40.91 5.90 -9.45
C ASP A 52 41.38 5.67 -8.01
N GLY A 53 42.26 4.68 -7.85
CA GLY A 53 42.65 4.14 -6.55
C GLY A 53 43.44 5.14 -5.73
N ARG A 54 42.81 5.76 -4.72
CA ARG A 54 43.46 6.14 -3.46
C ARG A 54 42.49 5.96 -2.28
N PRO A 55 42.93 5.36 -1.16
CA PRO A 55 42.14 5.37 0.06
C PRO A 55 42.13 6.81 0.61
N ALA A 56 40.95 7.31 0.94
CA ALA A 56 40.81 8.61 1.60
C ALA A 56 41.26 8.49 3.05
N SER A 57 42.33 9.19 3.42
CA SER A 57 42.68 9.45 4.82
C SER A 57 41.70 10.47 5.39
N GLN A 58 41.16 10.17 6.59
CA GLN A 58 40.45 11.13 7.41
C GLN A 58 41.35 12.31 7.76
N ASP A 59 40.75 13.50 7.82
CA ASP A 59 41.31 14.79 8.24
C ASP A 59 42.06 15.59 7.16
N SER A 60 41.30 16.22 6.25
CA SER A 60 41.71 17.51 5.71
C SER A 60 40.53 18.47 5.64
N PHE A 61 40.67 19.60 6.33
CA PHE A 61 39.76 20.75 6.29
C PHE A 61 39.65 21.38 4.88
N ASP A 62 40.49 20.97 3.92
CA ASP A 62 40.45 21.43 2.54
C ASP A 62 39.26 20.84 1.74
N ASP A 63 38.75 19.66 2.12
CA ASP A 63 37.64 19.02 1.39
C ASP A 63 36.32 19.79 1.56
N VAL A 64 36.13 20.51 2.67
CA VAL A 64 34.95 21.36 2.87
C VAL A 64 35.04 22.63 2.02
N ALA A 65 36.24 23.17 1.79
CA ALA A 65 36.44 24.32 0.90
C ALA A 65 36.22 23.92 -0.56
N VAL A 66 36.71 22.74 -0.95
CA VAL A 66 36.49 22.16 -2.29
C VAL A 66 35.02 21.80 -2.51
N GLU A 67 34.32 21.27 -1.50
CA GLU A 67 32.88 20.95 -1.60
C GLU A 67 32.01 22.23 -1.62
N LYS A 68 32.43 23.28 -0.92
CA LYS A 68 31.73 24.59 -0.91
C LYS A 68 31.99 25.38 -2.21
N GLU A 69 33.16 25.23 -2.81
CA GLU A 69 33.46 25.65 -4.19
C GLU A 69 32.58 24.85 -5.16
N ARG A 70 32.54 23.52 -5.09
CA ARG A 70 31.69 22.66 -5.95
C ARG A 70 30.21 22.99 -5.84
N LEU A 71 29.70 23.29 -4.64
CA LEU A 71 28.31 23.71 -4.43
C LEU A 71 28.05 25.12 -4.98
N LYS A 72 29.03 26.04 -4.93
CA LYS A 72 28.95 27.34 -5.60
C LYS A 72 29.04 27.22 -7.11
N THR A 73 29.86 26.33 -7.65
CA THR A 73 29.95 26.06 -9.09
C THR A 73 28.69 25.36 -9.59
N ALA A 74 28.10 24.44 -8.82
CA ALA A 74 26.82 23.81 -9.12
C ALA A 74 25.62 24.79 -9.03
N ALA A 75 25.66 25.75 -8.10
CA ALA A 75 24.70 26.84 -8.01
C ALA A 75 24.87 27.89 -9.14
N ALA A 76 26.10 28.12 -9.60
CA ALA A 76 26.38 28.96 -10.76
C ALA A 76 25.96 28.29 -12.08
N LEU A 77 26.10 26.97 -12.20
CA LEU A 77 25.63 26.16 -13.33
C LEU A 77 24.10 26.05 -13.44
N THR A 78 23.37 26.36 -12.38
CA THR A 78 21.89 26.39 -12.37
C THR A 78 21.31 27.78 -12.64
N SER A 79 22.13 28.84 -12.62
CA SER A 79 21.69 30.23 -12.81
C SER A 79 22.24 30.93 -14.07
N GLY A 80 23.28 30.39 -14.71
CA GLY A 80 23.79 30.87 -15.99
C GLY A 80 23.31 30.02 -17.17
N GLY A 81 22.48 30.58 -18.05
CA GLY A 81 21.98 29.90 -19.25
C GLY A 81 23.09 29.49 -20.21
N GLY A 82 23.14 28.20 -20.58
CA GLY A 82 24.04 27.71 -21.63
C GLY A 82 24.68 26.35 -21.37
N ALA A 83 23.95 25.34 -20.92
CA ALA A 83 24.37 23.93 -21.04
C ALA A 83 23.10 23.07 -21.21
N GLY A 84 23.10 22.21 -22.22
CA GLY A 84 21.93 21.43 -22.62
C GLY A 84 21.36 20.57 -21.48
N PRO A 85 20.06 20.25 -21.53
CA PRO A 85 19.41 19.49 -20.47
C PRO A 85 20.10 18.13 -20.29
N LEU A 86 20.23 17.68 -19.04
CA LEU A 86 20.40 16.26 -18.70
C LEU A 86 19.50 15.44 -19.63
N PRO A 87 19.96 14.33 -20.23
CA PRO A 87 19.15 13.55 -21.15
C PRO A 87 17.85 13.16 -20.45
N SER A 88 16.77 13.85 -20.86
CA SER A 88 15.42 13.49 -20.48
C SER A 88 15.13 12.20 -21.23
N TRP A 89 15.22 11.09 -20.50
CA TRP A 89 14.68 9.83 -20.95
C TRP A 89 13.25 10.07 -21.43
N PRO A 90 12.85 9.58 -22.62
CA PRO A 90 11.44 9.43 -22.88
C PRO A 90 10.97 8.46 -21.80
N ALA A 91 10.33 9.01 -20.76
CA ALA A 91 9.57 8.25 -19.79
C ALA A 91 8.78 7.26 -20.63
N ALA A 92 9.06 5.96 -20.46
CA ALA A 92 8.34 4.89 -21.15
C ALA A 92 6.88 5.33 -21.14
N THR A 93 6.35 5.70 -22.31
CA THR A 93 5.15 6.54 -22.40
C THR A 93 4.18 5.97 -21.38
N PRO A 94 3.92 6.65 -20.26
CA PRO A 94 2.92 6.14 -19.36
C PRO A 94 1.71 6.12 -20.28
N GLN A 95 1.14 4.93 -20.50
CA GLN A 95 -0.23 4.88 -20.97
C GLN A 95 -0.93 5.95 -20.15
N LYS A 96 -1.37 7.03 -20.80
CA LYS A 96 -2.05 8.14 -20.16
C LYS A 96 -3.35 7.54 -19.61
N LYS A 97 -3.26 6.87 -18.47
CA LYS A 97 -4.36 6.71 -17.55
C LYS A 97 -4.55 8.12 -17.05
N GLY A 98 -5.46 8.86 -17.69
CA GLY A 98 -5.97 10.09 -17.11
C GLY A 98 -6.31 9.75 -15.66
N THR A 99 -5.58 10.32 -14.72
CA THR A 99 -5.91 10.18 -13.30
C THR A 99 -7.28 10.82 -13.17
N GLY A 100 -8.32 9.99 -13.07
CA GLY A 100 -9.68 10.50 -12.91
C GLY A 100 -9.73 11.38 -11.66
N ALA A 101 -10.65 12.34 -11.62
CA ALA A 101 -10.84 13.22 -10.47
C ALA A 101 -10.90 12.44 -9.14
N PHE A 102 -11.51 11.25 -9.15
CA PHE A 102 -11.57 10.36 -7.98
C PHE A 102 -10.20 9.81 -7.54
N ASP A 103 -9.33 9.40 -8.46
CA ASP A 103 -7.98 8.93 -8.10
C ASP A 103 -7.11 10.08 -7.58
N PHE A 104 -7.39 11.32 -8.00
CA PHE A 104 -6.77 12.51 -7.41
C PHE A 104 -7.24 12.75 -5.98
N VAL A 105 -8.55 12.62 -5.69
CA VAL A 105 -9.11 12.72 -4.34
C VAL A 105 -8.51 11.66 -3.41
N VAL A 106 -8.41 10.40 -3.86
CA VAL A 106 -7.75 9.32 -3.08
C VAL A 106 -6.30 9.67 -2.77
N LYS A 107 -5.58 10.23 -3.74
CA LYS A 107 -4.20 10.70 -3.52
C LYS A 107 -4.16 11.83 -2.49
N MET A 108 -5.05 12.82 -2.59
CA MET A 108 -5.09 13.91 -1.63
C MET A 108 -5.42 13.41 -0.23
N ALA A 109 -6.38 12.50 -0.07
CA ALA A 109 -6.81 11.96 1.22
C ALA A 109 -5.65 11.31 1.99
N GLY A 110 -4.87 10.45 1.35
CA GLY A 110 -3.68 9.84 1.97
C GLY A 110 -2.45 10.76 2.07
N SER A 111 -2.55 12.05 1.72
CA SER A 111 -1.38 12.94 1.74
C SER A 111 -0.99 13.36 3.16
N ARG A 112 0.31 13.57 3.38
CA ARG A 112 0.84 14.07 4.66
C ARG A 112 0.18 15.38 5.09
N TRP A 113 -0.14 16.25 4.13
CA TRP A 113 -0.81 17.53 4.39
C TRP A 113 -2.23 17.34 4.92
N THR A 114 -3.01 16.44 4.32
CA THR A 114 -4.36 16.13 4.81
C THR A 114 -4.30 15.58 6.22
N PHE A 115 -3.39 14.65 6.51
CA PHE A 115 -3.20 14.13 7.85
C PHE A 115 -2.83 15.23 8.86
N LEU A 116 -1.89 16.12 8.52
CA LEU A 116 -1.51 17.25 9.37
C LEU A 116 -2.67 18.21 9.61
N VAL A 117 -3.47 18.52 8.58
CA VAL A 117 -4.67 19.36 8.72
C VAL A 117 -5.67 18.70 9.66
N THR A 118 -5.93 17.40 9.51
CA THR A 118 -6.81 16.67 10.45
C THR A 118 -6.28 16.74 11.88
N MET A 119 -4.97 16.56 12.09
CA MET A 119 -4.38 16.66 13.43
C MET A 119 -4.51 18.07 14.02
N LEU A 120 -4.35 19.11 13.20
CA LEU A 120 -4.56 20.50 13.63
C LEU A 120 -6.03 20.79 13.96
N LEU A 121 -6.96 20.22 13.20
CA LEU A 121 -8.40 20.36 13.47
C LEU A 121 -8.78 19.64 14.77
N LEU A 122 -8.30 18.41 14.98
CA LEU A 122 -8.52 17.68 16.23
C LEU A 122 -7.87 18.37 17.43
N GLY A 123 -6.63 18.85 17.28
CA GLY A 123 -5.93 19.59 18.33
C GLY A 123 -6.59 20.93 18.64
N GLY A 124 -7.05 21.65 17.60
CA GLY A 124 -7.83 22.88 17.75
C GLY A 124 -9.16 22.63 18.45
N TRP A 125 -9.87 21.57 18.08
CA TRP A 125 -11.09 21.15 18.77
C TRP A 125 -10.80 20.81 20.24
N ALA A 126 -9.76 20.03 20.54
CA ALA A 126 -9.42 19.70 21.92
C ALA A 126 -9.07 20.95 22.75
N ALA A 127 -8.27 21.86 22.20
CA ALA A 127 -7.89 23.11 22.86
C ALA A 127 -9.10 24.02 23.13
N LEU A 128 -10.00 24.18 22.15
CA LEU A 128 -11.22 24.96 22.31
C LEU A 128 -12.17 24.33 23.35
N GLY A 129 -12.29 23.00 23.38
CA GLY A 129 -13.06 22.29 24.40
C GLY A 129 -12.55 22.53 25.83
N VAL A 130 -11.22 22.59 26.01
CA VAL A 130 -10.61 22.92 27.32
C VAL A 130 -10.91 24.37 27.74
N VAL A 131 -10.93 25.31 26.79
CA VAL A 131 -11.15 26.74 27.06
C VAL A 131 -12.63 27.06 27.32
N TYR A 132 -13.53 26.52 26.49
CA TYR A 132 -14.96 26.87 26.51
C TYR A 132 -15.81 25.87 27.30
N GLY A 133 -15.23 24.76 27.75
CA GLY A 133 -15.91 23.69 28.46
C GLY A 133 -16.43 22.59 27.51
N PRO A 134 -16.22 21.30 27.82
CA PRO A 134 -16.65 20.17 26.97
C PRO A 134 -18.15 19.90 27.13
N THR A 135 -18.97 20.85 26.69
CA THR A 135 -20.44 20.72 26.69
C THR A 135 -20.90 19.55 25.80
N ASP A 136 -22.10 19.06 26.03
CA ASP A 136 -22.66 17.95 25.24
C ASP A 136 -22.74 18.33 23.75
N THR A 137 -23.16 19.56 23.43
CA THR A 137 -23.15 20.07 22.06
C THR A 137 -21.75 20.08 21.43
N TRP A 138 -20.71 20.40 22.21
CA TRP A 138 -19.32 20.39 21.72
C TRP A 138 -18.85 18.99 21.32
N GLN A 139 -19.28 17.98 22.08
CA GLN A 139 -18.99 16.58 21.84
C GLN A 139 -19.75 16.03 20.63
N VAL A 140 -21.06 16.31 20.54
CA VAL A 140 -21.91 15.87 19.42
C VAL A 140 -21.40 16.39 18.07
N ILE A 141 -20.95 17.65 18.00
CA ILE A 141 -20.38 18.20 16.75
C ILE A 141 -19.19 17.38 16.26
N LEU A 142 -18.28 16.98 17.16
CA LEU A 142 -17.13 16.17 16.76
C LEU A 142 -17.58 14.79 16.28
N GLN A 143 -18.50 14.18 17.01
CA GLN A 143 -19.04 12.87 16.67
C GLN A 143 -19.63 12.85 15.26
N ASP A 144 -20.47 13.83 14.92
CA ASP A 144 -21.14 13.87 13.62
C ASP A 144 -20.14 14.13 12.49
N VAL A 145 -19.22 15.08 12.68
CA VAL A 145 -18.15 15.35 11.71
C VAL A 145 -17.27 14.12 11.51
N SER A 146 -16.90 13.44 12.59
CA SER A 146 -16.11 12.21 12.57
C SER A 146 -16.84 11.10 11.79
N SER A 147 -18.13 10.90 12.05
CA SER A 147 -18.93 9.85 11.43
C SER A 147 -19.02 10.02 9.90
N ILE A 148 -19.27 11.26 9.44
CA ILE A 148 -19.26 11.63 8.02
C ILE A 148 -17.87 11.40 7.42
N GLN A 149 -16.82 11.84 8.13
CA GLN A 149 -15.45 11.65 7.68
C GLN A 149 -15.11 10.16 7.55
N CYS A 150 -15.47 9.33 8.52
CA CYS A 150 -15.16 7.90 8.54
C CYS A 150 -15.84 7.18 7.38
N TYR A 151 -17.10 7.51 7.12
CA TYR A 151 -17.83 7.00 5.96
C TYR A 151 -17.15 7.34 4.62
N ILE A 152 -16.72 8.60 4.44
CA ILE A 152 -15.95 9.00 3.24
C ILE A 152 -14.61 8.24 3.19
N SER A 153 -13.93 8.13 4.32
CA SER A 153 -12.64 7.46 4.42
C SER A 153 -12.71 5.96 4.15
N ALA A 154 -13.79 5.27 4.52
CA ALA A 154 -14.00 3.86 4.22
C ALA A 154 -14.03 3.62 2.70
N THR A 155 -14.77 4.47 1.97
CA THR A 155 -14.81 4.47 0.50
C THR A 155 -13.43 4.69 -0.11
N LEU A 156 -12.69 5.68 0.39
CA LEU A 156 -11.35 6.01 -0.10
C LEU A 156 -10.32 4.93 0.23
N LEU A 157 -10.39 4.32 1.41
CA LEU A 157 -9.53 3.21 1.83
C LEU A 157 -9.75 1.99 0.95
N MET A 158 -11.00 1.62 0.67
CA MET A 158 -11.33 0.52 -0.23
C MET A 158 -10.76 0.78 -1.63
N ARG A 159 -10.92 2.00 -2.15
CA ARG A 159 -10.37 2.38 -3.45
C ARG A 159 -8.85 2.37 -3.49
N GLN A 160 -8.20 2.95 -2.48
CA GLN A 160 -6.75 2.97 -2.37
C GLN A 160 -6.21 1.54 -2.41
N GLN A 161 -6.81 0.65 -1.61
CA GLN A 161 -6.43 -0.75 -1.55
C GLN A 161 -6.59 -1.48 -2.89
N GLN A 162 -7.74 -1.35 -3.56
CA GLN A 162 -7.96 -1.95 -4.90
C GLN A 162 -6.95 -1.45 -5.94
N ASN A 163 -6.69 -0.14 -5.95
CA ASN A 163 -5.73 0.47 -6.86
C ASN A 163 -4.30 -0.04 -6.60
N SER A 164 -3.93 -0.13 -5.33
CA SER A 164 -2.64 -0.62 -4.86
C SER A 164 -2.40 -2.08 -5.29
N THR A 165 -3.36 -2.96 -5.00
CA THR A 165 -3.28 -4.37 -5.36
C THR A 165 -3.21 -4.57 -6.88
N ARG A 166 -4.02 -3.85 -7.66
CA ARG A 166 -3.98 -3.94 -9.13
C ARG A 166 -2.63 -3.45 -9.68
N ALA A 167 -2.08 -2.37 -9.15
CA ALA A 167 -0.77 -1.84 -9.56
C ALA A 167 0.35 -2.84 -9.21
N LEU A 168 0.29 -3.44 -8.03
CA LEU A 168 1.22 -4.45 -7.58
C LEU A 168 1.19 -5.69 -8.47
N LEU A 169 0.02 -6.30 -8.67
CA LEU A 169 -0.13 -7.48 -9.53
C LEU A 169 0.30 -7.19 -10.97
N GLY A 170 -0.02 -6.01 -11.49
CA GLY A 170 0.45 -5.59 -12.82
C GLY A 170 1.97 -5.51 -12.91
N THR A 171 2.62 -5.03 -11.85
CA THR A 171 4.08 -4.94 -11.80
C THR A 171 4.74 -6.31 -11.70
N ILE A 172 4.24 -7.20 -10.82
CA ILE A 172 4.77 -8.57 -10.69
C ILE A 172 4.57 -9.35 -12.00
N CYS A 173 3.40 -9.24 -12.65
CA CYS A 173 3.18 -9.86 -13.95
C CYS A 173 4.12 -9.30 -15.04
N GLY A 174 4.45 -8.01 -14.98
CA GLY A 174 5.47 -7.40 -15.85
C GLY A 174 6.86 -8.00 -15.62
N MET A 175 7.28 -8.15 -14.35
CA MET A 175 8.55 -8.79 -14.00
C MET A 175 8.59 -10.26 -14.44
N LEU A 176 7.52 -11.02 -14.21
CA LEU A 176 7.36 -12.39 -14.69
C LEU A 176 7.47 -12.49 -16.22
N SER A 177 6.80 -11.58 -16.94
CA SER A 177 6.84 -11.52 -18.40
C SER A 177 8.26 -11.33 -18.93
N ARG A 178 9.03 -10.40 -18.34
CA ARG A 178 10.45 -10.23 -18.70
C ARG A 178 11.30 -11.42 -18.29
N ALA A 179 11.13 -11.93 -17.09
CA ALA A 179 11.89 -13.07 -16.60
C ALA A 179 11.68 -14.32 -17.48
N GLN A 180 10.48 -14.55 -18.02
CA GLN A 180 10.22 -15.60 -19.02
C GLN A 180 10.89 -15.33 -20.37
N GLY A 181 10.91 -14.08 -20.82
CA GLY A 181 11.69 -13.66 -21.99
C GLY A 181 13.19 -13.91 -21.80
N ASN A 182 13.72 -13.54 -20.64
CA ASN A 182 15.12 -13.73 -20.26
C ASN A 182 15.49 -15.21 -20.19
N GLU A 183 14.61 -16.05 -19.63
CA GLU A 183 14.77 -17.50 -19.62
C GLU A 183 14.89 -18.08 -21.04
N ARG A 184 13.99 -17.65 -21.94
CA ARG A 184 14.03 -18.04 -23.36
C ARG A 184 15.37 -17.69 -24.00
N MET A 185 15.87 -16.47 -23.77
CA MET A 185 17.13 -16.00 -24.33
C MET A 185 18.34 -16.74 -23.75
N LEU A 186 18.39 -16.95 -22.44
CA LEU A 186 19.44 -17.76 -21.81
C LEU A 186 19.49 -19.19 -22.36
N ARG A 187 18.32 -19.79 -22.65
CA ARG A 187 18.23 -21.10 -23.28
C ARG A 187 18.78 -21.14 -24.72
N GLN A 188 18.82 -20.02 -25.43
CA GLN A 188 19.40 -19.93 -26.77
C GLN A 188 20.93 -19.86 -26.75
N LEU A 189 21.54 -19.46 -25.62
CA LEU A 189 22.99 -19.42 -25.48
C LEU A 189 23.59 -20.83 -25.54
N SER A 190 24.71 -20.96 -26.24
CA SER A 190 25.51 -22.19 -26.30
C SER A 190 26.17 -22.50 -24.93
N GLY A 191 26.54 -23.76 -24.70
CA GLY A 191 27.23 -24.20 -23.48
C GLY A 191 28.45 -23.34 -23.11
N PRO A 192 29.39 -23.06 -24.05
CA PRO A 192 30.54 -22.19 -23.77
C PRO A 192 30.15 -20.76 -23.38
N GLN A 193 29.12 -20.18 -24.01
CA GLN A 193 28.64 -18.83 -23.67
C GLN A 193 28.05 -18.78 -22.25
N ARG A 194 27.28 -19.80 -21.85
CA ARG A 194 26.75 -19.89 -20.48
C ARG A 194 27.87 -20.06 -19.45
N GLN A 195 28.89 -20.86 -19.77
CA GLN A 195 30.04 -21.03 -18.89
C GLN A 195 30.82 -19.72 -18.72
N ALA A 196 30.99 -18.96 -19.80
CA ALA A 196 31.62 -17.64 -19.73
C ALA A 196 30.80 -16.65 -18.88
N LEU A 197 29.46 -16.66 -18.96
CA LEU A 197 28.59 -15.86 -18.09
C LEU A 197 28.72 -16.24 -16.60
N LYS A 198 28.94 -17.52 -16.30
CA LYS A 198 29.17 -17.97 -14.92
C LYS A 198 30.44 -17.35 -14.31
N HIS A 199 31.46 -17.10 -15.12
CA HIS A 199 32.74 -16.55 -14.67
C HIS A 199 32.84 -15.02 -14.82
N SER A 200 32.08 -14.40 -15.72
CA SER A 200 32.08 -12.95 -15.90
C SER A 200 31.52 -12.23 -14.66
N ARG A 201 32.15 -11.15 -14.21
CA ARG A 201 31.65 -10.31 -13.10
C ARG A 201 31.96 -8.85 -13.37
N ARG A 202 30.93 -8.00 -13.38
CA ARG A 202 31.08 -6.53 -13.29
C ARG A 202 31.11 -6.08 -11.83
N ALA A 203 31.44 -4.83 -11.54
CA ALA A 203 31.16 -4.23 -10.24
C ALA A 203 29.64 -4.09 -10.02
N LEU A 204 29.18 -4.34 -8.79
CA LEU A 204 27.76 -4.20 -8.43
C LEU A 204 27.31 -2.73 -8.53
N ARG A 205 26.14 -2.50 -9.13
CA ARG A 205 25.53 -1.17 -9.25
C ARG A 205 25.07 -0.62 -7.89
N ARG A 206 25.87 0.28 -7.31
CA ARG A 206 25.58 0.90 -6.00
C ARG A 206 24.59 2.07 -6.09
N ASP A 207 24.40 2.65 -7.27
CA ASP A 207 23.45 3.73 -7.53
C ASP A 207 22.00 3.29 -7.28
N LEU A 208 21.65 2.10 -7.73
CA LEU A 208 20.31 1.54 -7.57
C LEU A 208 20.04 1.02 -6.14
N ALA A 209 21.07 0.46 -5.49
CA ALA A 209 20.99 0.05 -4.09
C ALA A 209 20.89 1.26 -3.14
N SER A 210 21.64 2.33 -3.39
CA SER A 210 21.59 3.57 -2.58
C SER A 210 20.29 4.37 -2.79
N ALA A 211 19.66 4.28 -3.96
CA ALA A 211 18.34 4.87 -4.20
C ALA A 211 17.26 4.33 -3.24
N LEU A 212 17.43 3.11 -2.71
CA LEU A 212 16.54 2.50 -1.73
C LEU A 212 16.84 2.90 -0.28
N ALA A 213 18.09 3.28 -0.01
CA ALA A 213 18.54 3.76 1.29
C ALA A 213 18.19 5.23 1.55
N THR A 214 17.21 5.79 0.81
CA THR A 214 16.77 7.18 1.01
C THR A 214 16.40 7.36 2.48
N ARG A 215 17.06 8.32 3.15
CA ARG A 215 16.90 8.59 4.57
C ARG A 215 15.42 8.85 4.89
N GLU A 216 14.83 8.04 5.77
CA GLU A 216 13.47 8.27 6.26
C GLU A 216 13.39 9.66 6.90
N SER A 217 12.38 10.44 6.54
CA SER A 217 12.15 11.74 7.17
C SER A 217 11.83 11.54 8.66
N VAL A 218 11.98 12.59 9.47
CA VAL A 218 11.61 12.53 10.89
C VAL A 218 10.13 12.16 11.04
N PHE A 219 9.27 12.72 10.19
CA PHE A 219 7.86 12.37 10.11
C PHE A 219 7.66 10.88 9.83
N ASP A 220 8.38 10.32 8.85
CA ASP A 220 8.27 8.90 8.49
C ASP A 220 8.68 8.00 9.66
N ARG A 221 9.74 8.36 10.39
CA ARG A 221 10.18 7.61 11.58
C ARG A 221 9.14 7.63 12.69
N VAL A 222 8.56 8.81 12.96
CA VAL A 222 7.50 8.96 13.97
C VAL A 222 6.25 8.18 13.55
N ALA A 223 5.81 8.33 12.30
CA ALA A 223 4.66 7.60 11.76
C ALA A 223 4.88 6.08 11.83
N ASN A 224 6.06 5.58 11.48
CA ASN A 224 6.40 4.16 11.61
C ASN A 224 6.38 3.68 13.07
N ALA A 225 6.86 4.50 14.01
CA ALA A 225 6.80 4.18 15.44
C ALA A 225 5.36 4.11 15.96
N VAL A 226 4.52 5.10 15.60
CA VAL A 226 3.10 5.14 15.95
C VAL A 226 2.35 3.96 15.32
N ALA A 227 2.61 3.65 14.04
CA ALA A 227 2.00 2.51 13.36
C ALA A 227 2.35 1.20 14.05
N ARG A 228 3.62 0.99 14.44
CA ARG A 228 4.04 -0.19 15.23
C ARG A 228 3.35 -0.26 16.59
N GLY A 229 3.17 0.89 17.25
CA GLY A 229 2.45 0.98 18.52
C GLY A 229 0.97 0.59 18.39
N LEU A 230 0.24 1.27 17.49
CA LEU A 230 -1.19 1.05 17.25
C LEU A 230 -1.51 -0.34 16.71
N GLY A 231 -0.65 -0.87 15.83
CA GLY A 231 -0.78 -2.21 15.27
C GLY A 231 -0.19 -3.31 16.16
N SER A 232 -0.11 -3.09 17.47
CA SER A 232 0.40 -4.09 18.42
C SER A 232 -0.74 -4.72 19.23
N LEU A 233 -0.54 -5.96 19.68
CA LEU A 233 -1.49 -6.62 20.58
C LEU A 233 -1.68 -5.85 21.89
N ALA A 234 -0.65 -5.13 22.35
CA ALA A 234 -0.75 -4.29 23.55
C ALA A 234 -1.74 -3.14 23.35
N ALA A 235 -1.71 -2.45 22.21
CA ALA A 235 -2.70 -1.43 21.87
C ALA A 235 -4.10 -2.03 21.78
N LEU A 236 -4.25 -3.22 21.19
CA LEU A 236 -5.52 -3.93 21.14
C LEU A 236 -6.07 -4.29 22.52
N ALA A 237 -5.19 -4.73 23.44
CA ALA A 237 -5.56 -5.06 24.81
C ALA A 237 -5.97 -3.80 25.59
N VAL A 238 -5.24 -2.69 25.41
CA VAL A 238 -5.60 -1.38 26.01
C VAL A 238 -6.94 -0.89 25.49
N TYR A 239 -7.21 -1.03 24.18
CA TYR A 239 -8.48 -0.68 23.57
C TYR A 239 -9.65 -1.40 24.26
N TRP A 240 -9.62 -2.73 24.29
CA TRP A 240 -10.69 -3.52 24.92
C TRP A 240 -10.76 -3.34 26.43
N ALA A 241 -9.63 -3.17 27.12
CA ALA A 241 -9.63 -2.84 28.54
C ALA A 241 -10.34 -1.50 28.79
N GLY A 242 -10.11 -0.49 27.95
CA GLY A 242 -10.80 0.80 28.01
C GLY A 242 -12.31 0.65 27.82
N ILE A 243 -12.76 -0.10 26.80
CA ILE A 243 -14.18 -0.38 26.58
C ILE A 243 -14.80 -1.12 27.76
N VAL A 244 -14.11 -2.13 28.31
CA VAL A 244 -14.61 -2.89 29.48
C VAL A 244 -14.73 -2.00 30.71
N VAL A 245 -13.72 -1.16 30.97
CA VAL A 245 -13.76 -0.18 32.06
C VAL A 245 -14.94 0.77 31.88
N TRP A 246 -15.14 1.31 30.68
CA TRP A 246 -16.27 2.17 30.36
C TRP A 246 -17.62 1.48 30.59
N VAL A 247 -17.79 0.22 30.16
CA VAL A 247 -19.02 -0.56 30.41
C VAL A 247 -19.29 -0.69 31.90
N PHE A 248 -18.29 -1.04 32.71
CA PHE A 248 -18.47 -1.13 34.17
C PHE A 248 -18.74 0.24 34.82
N TRP A 249 -18.17 1.31 34.25
CA TRP A 249 -18.43 2.69 34.70
C TRP A 249 -19.86 3.15 34.43
N GLY A 250 -20.61 2.43 33.57
CA GLY A 250 -22.04 2.67 33.36
C GLY A 250 -22.92 2.39 34.59
N ILE A 251 -22.50 1.48 35.49
CA ILE A 251 -23.25 1.14 36.71
C ILE A 251 -23.40 2.35 37.65
N PRO A 252 -22.31 3.00 38.12
CA PRO A 252 -22.44 4.16 39.00
C PRO A 252 -23.09 5.37 38.29
N LEU A 253 -22.97 5.47 36.96
CA LEU A 253 -23.57 6.53 36.15
C LEU A 253 -24.99 6.22 35.67
N GLN A 254 -25.59 5.11 36.12
CA GLN A 254 -26.95 4.70 35.78
C GLN A 254 -27.22 4.64 34.26
N TRP A 255 -26.20 4.34 33.46
CA TRP A 255 -26.31 4.27 32.00
C TRP A 255 -26.81 5.57 31.34
N SER A 256 -26.45 6.72 31.92
CA SER A 256 -26.89 8.05 31.48
C SER A 256 -26.43 8.41 30.05
N ASP A 257 -27.06 9.43 29.47
CA ASP A 257 -26.71 9.92 28.14
C ASP A 257 -25.28 10.47 28.10
N THR A 258 -24.82 11.13 29.17
CA THR A 258 -23.42 11.58 29.30
C THR A 258 -22.43 10.41 29.29
N TRP A 259 -22.76 9.30 29.96
CA TRP A 259 -21.93 8.08 29.93
C TRP A 259 -21.81 7.50 28.51
N GLN A 260 -22.88 7.58 27.71
CA GLN A 260 -22.85 7.16 26.31
C GLN A 260 -22.07 8.14 25.43
N LEU A 261 -22.25 9.43 25.64
CA LEU A 261 -21.58 10.48 24.89
C LEU A 261 -20.06 10.43 25.05
N ASP A 262 -19.57 10.13 26.27
CA ASP A 262 -18.14 10.01 26.54
C ASP A 262 -17.44 8.97 25.64
N VAL A 263 -18.03 7.77 25.50
CA VAL A 263 -17.44 6.74 24.62
C VAL A 263 -17.63 7.08 23.15
N ASN A 264 -18.74 7.73 22.81
CA ASN A 264 -19.03 8.08 21.42
C ASN A 264 -18.03 9.13 20.94
N THR A 265 -17.74 10.14 21.75
CA THR A 265 -16.68 11.12 21.52
C THR A 265 -15.30 10.46 21.45
N ALA A 266 -15.00 9.53 22.38
CA ALA A 266 -13.70 8.83 22.40
C ALA A 266 -13.50 7.97 21.14
N THR A 267 -14.51 7.21 20.73
CA THR A 267 -14.47 6.39 19.51
C THR A 267 -14.48 7.25 18.26
N ALA A 268 -15.21 8.36 18.23
CA ALA A 268 -15.15 9.33 17.14
C ALA A 268 -13.74 9.89 16.94
N LEU A 269 -13.04 10.26 18.03
CA LEU A 269 -11.63 10.69 17.97
C LEU A 269 -10.73 9.60 17.41
N GLU A 270 -10.88 8.38 17.95
CA GLU A 270 -10.10 7.22 17.56
C GLU A 270 -10.31 6.87 16.08
N LEU A 271 -11.55 6.78 15.61
CA LEU A 271 -11.89 6.52 14.21
C LEU A 271 -11.34 7.60 13.27
N THR A 272 -11.52 8.89 13.61
CA THR A 272 -11.01 10.00 12.79
C THR A 272 -9.49 9.93 12.66
N PHE A 273 -8.80 9.76 13.79
CA PHE A 273 -7.35 9.65 13.82
C PHE A 273 -6.87 8.42 13.05
N THR A 274 -7.40 7.24 13.37
CA THR A 274 -6.93 5.94 12.85
C THR A 274 -7.18 5.82 11.36
N THR A 275 -8.35 6.26 10.85
CA THR A 275 -8.63 6.23 9.40
C THR A 275 -7.69 7.12 8.60
N MET A 276 -7.49 8.38 9.02
CA MET A 276 -6.60 9.33 8.35
C MET A 276 -5.13 8.91 8.46
N PHE A 277 -4.74 8.41 9.63
CA PHE A 277 -3.39 7.90 9.85
C PHE A 277 -3.11 6.68 8.97
N LEU A 278 -4.03 5.71 8.89
CA LEU A 278 -3.90 4.53 8.05
C LEU A 278 -3.78 4.88 6.57
N GLN A 279 -4.60 5.82 6.07
CA GLN A 279 -4.51 6.28 4.67
C GLN A 279 -3.12 6.88 4.37
N ASN A 280 -2.60 7.70 5.28
CA ASN A 280 -1.28 8.31 5.15
C ASN A 280 -0.16 7.27 5.17
N VAL A 281 -0.17 6.34 6.13
CA VAL A 281 0.84 5.27 6.24
C VAL A 281 0.79 4.35 5.02
N ARG A 282 -0.40 3.95 4.56
CA ARG A 282 -0.56 3.15 3.33
C ARG A 282 0.04 3.86 2.12
N ARG A 283 -0.26 5.15 1.95
CA ARG A 283 0.27 5.93 0.82
C ARG A 283 1.79 6.04 0.88
N GLN A 284 2.34 6.36 2.05
CA GLN A 284 3.78 6.46 2.25
C GLN A 284 4.48 5.15 1.86
N HIS A 285 3.93 4.00 2.28
CA HIS A 285 4.49 2.69 1.94
C HIS A 285 4.36 2.40 0.44
N GLU A 286 3.22 2.72 -0.19
CA GLU A 286 3.06 2.58 -1.64
C GLU A 286 4.10 3.40 -2.43
N GLU A 287 4.40 4.62 -1.99
CA GLU A 287 5.44 5.45 -2.63
C GLU A 287 6.84 4.86 -2.49
N TYR A 288 7.15 4.28 -1.33
CA TYR A 288 8.41 3.56 -1.10
C TYR A 288 8.50 2.33 -2.01
N LEU A 289 7.44 1.50 -2.04
CA LEU A 289 7.37 0.32 -2.90
C LEU A 289 7.51 0.68 -4.39
N ALA A 290 6.86 1.75 -4.83
CA ALA A 290 6.98 2.22 -6.21
C ALA A 290 8.41 2.69 -6.59
N ARG A 291 9.23 3.15 -5.62
CA ARG A 291 10.66 3.42 -5.87
C ARG A 291 11.42 2.12 -6.04
N CYS A 292 11.19 1.15 -5.16
CA CYS A 292 11.86 -0.15 -5.25
C CYS A 292 11.56 -0.88 -6.55
N LEU A 293 10.28 -0.94 -6.93
CA LEU A 293 9.85 -1.54 -8.19
C LEU A 293 10.45 -0.83 -9.41
N ARG A 294 10.69 0.48 -9.35
CA ARG A 294 11.38 1.22 -10.43
C ARG A 294 12.86 0.82 -10.53
N SER A 295 13.56 0.65 -9.42
CA SER A 295 14.95 0.17 -9.44
C SER A 295 15.05 -1.23 -10.06
N ILE A 296 14.11 -2.12 -9.71
CA ILE A 296 14.04 -3.47 -10.29
C ILE A 296 13.71 -3.41 -11.78
N ASP A 297 12.76 -2.55 -12.20
CA ASP A 297 12.40 -2.38 -13.62
C ASP A 297 13.57 -1.89 -14.48
N VAL A 298 14.44 -1.02 -13.94
CA VAL A 298 15.67 -0.60 -14.64
C VAL A 298 16.61 -1.79 -14.84
N LEU A 299 16.86 -2.58 -13.80
CA LEU A 299 17.71 -3.76 -13.89
C LEU A 299 17.16 -4.80 -14.86
N ASP A 300 15.85 -5.08 -14.81
CA ASP A 300 15.20 -6.03 -15.71
C ASP A 300 15.33 -5.62 -17.18
N ARG A 301 15.22 -4.32 -17.48
CA ARG A 301 15.37 -3.78 -18.84
C ARG A 301 16.81 -3.87 -19.34
N ASP A 302 17.77 -3.53 -18.48
CA ASP A 302 19.19 -3.64 -18.81
C ASP A 302 19.55 -5.11 -19.04
N LEU A 303 19.11 -6.02 -18.16
CA LEU A 303 19.29 -7.46 -18.33
C LEU A 303 18.70 -7.95 -19.65
N GLU A 304 17.45 -7.57 -19.97
CA GLU A 304 16.78 -7.91 -21.23
C GLU A 304 17.59 -7.41 -22.43
N LEU A 305 18.05 -6.15 -22.40
CA LEU A 305 18.83 -5.56 -23.49
C LEU A 305 20.11 -6.34 -23.78
N HIS A 306 20.90 -6.65 -22.74
CA HIS A 306 22.15 -7.40 -22.91
C HIS A 306 21.89 -8.82 -23.44
N LEU A 307 20.85 -9.51 -22.93
CA LEU A 307 20.47 -10.83 -23.43
C LEU A 307 20.02 -10.79 -24.89
N ARG A 308 19.29 -9.77 -25.32
CA ARG A 308 18.90 -9.59 -26.73
C ARG A 308 20.09 -9.29 -27.61
N ARG A 309 21.07 -8.50 -27.14
CA ARG A 309 22.32 -8.26 -27.88
C ARG A 309 23.16 -9.53 -28.03
N MET A 310 23.20 -10.38 -27.00
CA MET A 310 23.91 -11.65 -27.04
C MET A 310 23.27 -12.69 -27.96
N THR A 311 21.94 -12.76 -27.96
CA THR A 311 21.17 -13.82 -28.67
C THR A 311 20.66 -13.38 -30.04
N GLY A 312 20.53 -12.08 -30.29
CA GLY A 312 19.80 -11.54 -31.42
C GLY A 312 18.29 -11.72 -31.33
N ASP A 313 17.74 -12.07 -30.16
CA ASP A 313 16.30 -12.28 -29.98
C ASP A 313 15.52 -10.97 -30.13
N MET A 314 14.66 -10.91 -31.15
CA MET A 314 13.78 -9.78 -31.45
C MET A 314 12.31 -10.07 -31.11
N GLN A 315 12.02 -11.25 -30.53
CA GLN A 315 10.64 -11.63 -30.22
C GLN A 315 10.14 -10.85 -28.99
N PRO A 316 8.88 -10.39 -29.01
CA PRO A 316 8.30 -9.69 -27.87
C PRO A 316 8.24 -10.61 -26.63
N ASN A 317 8.22 -9.97 -25.46
CA ASN A 317 8.07 -10.69 -24.19
C ASN A 317 6.70 -11.38 -24.13
N PRO A 318 6.62 -12.58 -23.52
CA PRO A 318 5.37 -13.33 -23.42
C PRO A 318 4.35 -12.59 -22.56
N VAL A 319 3.07 -12.75 -22.89
CA VAL A 319 1.98 -12.18 -22.09
C VAL A 319 1.75 -13.05 -20.87
N VAL A 320 1.97 -12.51 -19.67
CA VAL A 320 1.64 -13.17 -18.41
C VAL A 320 0.30 -12.65 -17.92
N ALA A 321 -0.58 -13.57 -17.52
CA ALA A 321 -1.88 -13.23 -16.95
C ALA A 321 -1.99 -13.80 -15.54
N SER A 322 -2.39 -12.97 -14.58
CA SER A 322 -2.89 -13.47 -13.30
C SER A 322 -4.22 -14.17 -13.54
N GLN A 323 -4.38 -15.38 -13.00
CA GLN A 323 -5.68 -16.04 -13.00
C GLN A 323 -6.44 -15.64 -11.74
N PRO A 324 -7.72 -15.24 -11.84
CA PRO A 324 -8.50 -14.91 -10.67
C PRO A 324 -8.70 -16.17 -9.80
N PRO A 325 -8.72 -16.05 -8.47
CA PRO A 325 -9.06 -17.16 -7.60
C PRO A 325 -10.47 -17.70 -7.91
N ARG A 326 -10.70 -18.99 -7.68
CA ARG A 326 -12.04 -19.58 -7.78
C ARG A 326 -12.89 -19.10 -6.60
N LEU A 327 -13.74 -18.12 -6.85
CA LEU A 327 -14.61 -17.52 -5.83
C LEU A 327 -15.91 -18.29 -5.64
N ARG A 328 -16.28 -18.49 -4.37
CA ARG A 328 -17.61 -18.95 -3.94
C ARG A 328 -18.65 -17.83 -4.11
N GLY A 329 -19.93 -18.18 -4.05
CA GLY A 329 -21.03 -17.22 -4.23
C GLY A 329 -20.98 -16.05 -3.24
N ILE A 330 -20.69 -16.33 -1.97
CA ILE A 330 -20.58 -15.31 -0.91
C ILE A 330 -19.41 -14.36 -1.18
N GLU A 331 -18.24 -14.90 -1.53
CA GLU A 331 -17.05 -14.08 -1.84
C GLU A 331 -17.29 -13.15 -3.04
N LYS A 332 -18.04 -13.62 -4.05
CA LYS A 332 -18.47 -12.76 -5.17
C LYS A 332 -19.38 -11.61 -4.72
N ALA A 333 -20.26 -11.85 -3.74
CA ALA A 333 -21.14 -10.81 -3.20
C ALA A 333 -20.34 -9.78 -2.38
N ILE A 334 -19.34 -10.23 -1.61
CA ILE A 334 -18.43 -9.35 -0.87
C ILE A 334 -17.63 -8.47 -1.85
N ASP A 335 -17.04 -9.05 -2.89
CA ASP A 335 -16.30 -8.28 -3.90
C ASP A 335 -17.19 -7.32 -4.67
N PHE A 336 -18.43 -7.73 -4.93
CA PHE A 336 -19.42 -6.87 -5.56
C PHE A 336 -19.71 -5.63 -4.69
N TRP A 337 -19.90 -5.82 -3.38
CA TRP A 337 -20.07 -4.72 -2.44
C TRP A 337 -18.82 -3.83 -2.39
N ALA A 338 -17.64 -4.43 -2.25
CA ALA A 338 -16.36 -3.71 -2.25
C ALA A 338 -16.13 -2.89 -3.52
N PHE A 339 -16.57 -3.38 -4.69
CA PHE A 339 -16.51 -2.66 -5.95
C PHE A 339 -17.47 -1.46 -5.99
N ILE A 340 -18.66 -1.60 -5.40
CA ILE A 340 -19.61 -0.49 -5.29
C ILE A 340 -19.03 0.58 -4.36
N VAL A 341 -18.66 0.21 -3.14
CA VAL A 341 -18.13 1.11 -2.11
C VAL A 341 -16.87 1.81 -2.60
N GLY A 342 -15.87 1.06 -3.08
CA GLY A 342 -14.64 1.64 -3.62
C GLY A 342 -14.79 2.27 -5.02
N GLY A 343 -15.98 2.29 -5.61
CA GLY A 343 -16.24 2.75 -6.97
C GLY A 343 -16.81 4.16 -7.05
N SER A 344 -16.92 4.70 -8.27
CA SER A 344 -17.62 5.98 -8.51
C SER A 344 -19.10 5.91 -8.17
N VAL A 345 -19.70 4.72 -8.18
CA VAL A 345 -21.10 4.52 -7.78
C VAL A 345 -21.27 4.63 -6.27
N GLY A 346 -20.33 4.12 -5.47
CA GLY A 346 -20.29 4.37 -4.04
C GLY A 346 -20.29 5.85 -3.74
N VAL A 347 -19.41 6.62 -4.38
CA VAL A 347 -19.39 8.09 -4.23
C VAL A 347 -20.73 8.74 -4.62
N CYS A 348 -21.33 8.36 -5.75
CA CYS A 348 -22.63 8.90 -6.16
C CYS A 348 -23.73 8.55 -5.16
N LEU A 349 -23.72 7.32 -4.63
CA LEU A 349 -24.66 6.87 -3.61
C LEU A 349 -24.46 7.66 -2.31
N SER A 350 -23.22 7.85 -1.86
CA SER A 350 -22.88 8.67 -0.71
C SER A 350 -23.36 10.12 -0.87
N CYS A 351 -23.14 10.73 -2.04
CA CYS A 351 -23.64 12.07 -2.34
C CYS A 351 -25.17 12.12 -2.33
N ALA A 352 -25.85 11.10 -2.87
CA ALA A 352 -27.30 11.02 -2.87
C ALA A 352 -27.87 10.88 -1.45
N VAL A 353 -27.26 10.04 -0.61
CA VAL A 353 -27.64 9.89 0.80
C VAL A 353 -27.41 11.18 1.57
N GLY A 354 -26.26 11.85 1.38
CA GLY A 354 -25.98 13.14 2.01
C GLY A 354 -26.97 14.23 1.58
N ALA A 355 -27.33 14.28 0.29
CA ALA A 355 -28.35 15.21 -0.22
C ALA A 355 -29.74 14.90 0.35
N ALA A 356 -30.11 13.62 0.47
CA ALA A 356 -31.37 13.22 1.09
C ALA A 356 -31.42 13.57 2.58
N TRP A 357 -30.34 13.33 3.32
CA TRP A 357 -30.21 13.72 4.73
C TRP A 357 -30.37 15.24 4.92
N LEU A 358 -29.69 16.05 4.09
CA LEU A 358 -29.85 17.50 4.11
C LEU A 358 -31.29 17.94 3.79
N ALA A 359 -31.95 17.29 2.83
CA ALA A 359 -33.32 17.61 2.45
C ALA A 359 -34.34 17.27 3.57
N VAL A 360 -34.08 16.22 4.35
CA VAL A 360 -34.91 15.84 5.51
C VAL A 360 -34.69 16.80 6.69
N GLY A 361 -33.56 17.52 6.72
CA GLY A 361 -33.22 18.43 7.82
C GLY A 361 -34.24 19.54 8.05
N ASP A 362 -34.77 20.13 6.98
CA ASP A 362 -35.83 21.17 7.09
C ASP A 362 -37.10 20.61 7.73
N VAL A 363 -37.48 19.38 7.38
CA VAL A 363 -38.68 18.69 7.92
C VAL A 363 -38.50 18.33 9.38
N MET A 364 -37.28 17.97 9.80
CA MET A 364 -36.93 17.63 11.18
C MET A 364 -36.42 18.84 11.99
N HIS A 365 -36.52 20.05 11.45
CA HIS A 365 -36.05 21.29 12.09
C HIS A 365 -34.59 21.27 12.54
N PHE A 366 -33.74 20.42 11.93
CA PHE A 366 -32.34 20.24 12.30
C PHE A 366 -32.13 19.95 13.80
N ASP A 367 -33.04 19.17 14.40
CA ASP A 367 -32.97 18.77 15.81
C ASP A 367 -31.86 17.72 16.07
N ASP A 368 -31.64 17.39 17.35
CA ASP A 368 -30.63 16.40 17.76
C ASP A 368 -30.88 15.03 17.13
N ASN A 369 -32.15 14.70 16.89
CA ASN A 369 -32.56 13.44 16.27
C ASN A 369 -32.15 13.39 14.79
N TRP A 370 -32.23 14.51 14.07
CA TRP A 370 -31.74 14.63 12.69
C TRP A 370 -30.22 14.43 12.56
N TRP A 371 -29.45 14.99 13.50
CA TRP A 371 -28.00 14.76 13.59
C TRP A 371 -27.68 13.29 13.90
N LEU A 372 -28.45 12.66 14.78
CA LEU A 372 -28.21 11.29 15.21
C LEU A 372 -28.50 10.24 14.10
N ILE A 373 -29.40 10.55 13.16
CA ILE A 373 -29.69 9.70 11.99
C ILE A 373 -28.46 9.49 11.11
N ILE A 374 -27.68 10.54 10.82
CA ILE A 374 -26.50 10.39 9.97
C ILE A 374 -25.42 9.57 10.67
N GLY A 375 -25.21 9.80 11.97
CA GLY A 375 -24.32 9.00 12.80
C GLY A 375 -24.71 7.52 12.77
N THR A 376 -25.99 7.22 13.00
CA THR A 376 -26.52 5.84 12.96
C THR A 376 -26.31 5.18 11.60
N TYR A 377 -26.61 5.87 10.50
CA TYR A 377 -26.39 5.34 9.15
C TYR A 377 -24.90 5.04 8.89
N THR A 378 -24.03 6.00 9.20
CA THR A 378 -22.60 5.86 8.94
C THR A 378 -21.96 4.77 9.80
N GLY A 379 -22.33 4.64 11.09
CA GLY A 379 -21.82 3.58 11.97
C GLY A 379 -22.24 2.18 11.52
N LEU A 380 -23.51 1.99 11.15
CA LEU A 380 -23.99 0.70 10.61
C LEU A 380 -23.28 0.31 9.31
N MET A 381 -23.05 1.27 8.42
CA MET A 381 -22.33 1.04 7.16
C MET A 381 -20.84 0.79 7.39
N GLY A 382 -20.19 1.60 8.23
CA GLY A 382 -18.79 1.48 8.61
C GLY A 382 -18.47 0.13 9.26
N PHE A 383 -19.37 -0.38 10.10
CA PHE A 383 -19.28 -1.72 10.67
C PHE A 383 -19.24 -2.82 9.60
N VAL A 384 -20.16 -2.80 8.64
CA VAL A 384 -20.16 -3.78 7.54
C VAL A 384 -18.91 -3.61 6.66
N ASP A 385 -18.58 -2.37 6.31
CA ASP A 385 -17.43 -2.04 5.46
C ASP A 385 -16.11 -2.45 6.09
N GLY A 386 -15.96 -2.35 7.42
CA GLY A 386 -14.78 -2.84 8.14
C GLY A 386 -14.53 -4.33 7.91
N PHE A 387 -15.57 -5.17 8.01
CA PHE A 387 -15.46 -6.61 7.73
C PHE A 387 -15.22 -6.91 6.25
N VAL A 388 -15.88 -6.16 5.35
CA VAL A 388 -15.65 -6.31 3.90
C VAL A 388 -14.20 -5.96 3.55
N LEU A 389 -13.70 -4.83 4.05
CA LEU A 389 -12.34 -4.35 3.83
C LEU A 389 -11.31 -5.36 4.34
N ARG A 390 -11.53 -5.92 5.53
CA ARG A 390 -10.66 -6.95 6.10
C ARG A 390 -10.66 -8.25 5.27
N ASN A 391 -11.83 -8.74 4.86
CA ASN A 391 -11.94 -9.93 4.02
C ASN A 391 -11.23 -9.76 2.67
N VAL A 392 -11.48 -8.63 1.99
CA VAL A 392 -10.85 -8.32 0.70
C VAL A 392 -9.33 -8.20 0.87
N HIS A 393 -8.86 -7.53 1.92
CA HIS A 393 -7.43 -7.35 2.20
C HIS A 393 -6.68 -8.68 2.37
N HIS A 394 -7.26 -9.61 3.13
CA HIS A 394 -6.69 -10.94 3.33
C HIS A 394 -6.53 -11.69 2.00
N ARG A 395 -7.59 -11.69 1.18
CA ARG A 395 -7.60 -12.37 -0.12
C ARG A 395 -6.62 -11.75 -1.13
N GLU A 396 -6.50 -10.43 -1.14
CA GLU A 396 -5.52 -9.71 -1.95
C GLU A 396 -4.08 -10.04 -1.55
N THR A 397 -3.80 -10.14 -0.25
CA THR A 397 -2.47 -10.53 0.28
C THR A 397 -2.10 -11.94 -0.17
N ILE A 398 -3.00 -12.92 0.00
CA ILE A 398 -2.79 -14.29 -0.48
C ILE A 398 -2.51 -14.32 -1.98
N MET A 399 -3.21 -13.50 -2.76
CA MET A 399 -3.02 -13.46 -4.19
C MET A 399 -1.65 -12.86 -4.57
N ALA A 400 -1.23 -11.78 -3.91
CA ALA A 400 0.09 -11.20 -4.12
C ALA A 400 1.20 -12.20 -3.78
N ASP A 401 1.10 -12.89 -2.63
CA ASP A 401 2.07 -13.89 -2.19
C ASP A 401 2.23 -15.03 -3.21
N LYS A 402 1.13 -15.50 -3.81
CA LYS A 402 1.20 -16.49 -4.90
C LYS A 402 1.98 -16.00 -6.11
N HIS A 403 1.81 -14.74 -6.50
CA HIS A 403 2.54 -14.17 -7.65
C HIS A 403 4.01 -13.94 -7.33
N PHE A 404 4.34 -13.58 -6.08
CA PHE A 404 5.73 -13.53 -5.63
C PHE A 404 6.37 -14.92 -5.67
N ALA A 405 5.69 -15.96 -5.17
CA ALA A 405 6.19 -17.33 -5.24
C ALA A 405 6.46 -17.77 -6.69
N MET A 406 5.56 -17.43 -7.63
CA MET A 406 5.78 -17.68 -9.07
C MET A 406 7.01 -16.94 -9.60
N LEU A 407 7.27 -15.71 -9.15
CA LEU A 407 8.45 -14.95 -9.54
C LEU A 407 9.73 -15.56 -8.96
N VAL A 408 9.71 -16.02 -7.71
CA VAL A 408 10.84 -16.75 -7.10
C VAL A 408 11.16 -18.03 -7.87
N GLU A 409 10.15 -18.83 -8.23
CA GLU A 409 10.34 -20.02 -9.05
C GLU A 409 10.94 -19.69 -10.42
N GLN A 410 10.49 -18.60 -11.04
CA GLN A 410 11.02 -18.14 -12.32
C GLN A 410 12.47 -17.66 -12.19
N ASP A 411 12.82 -16.97 -11.12
CA ASP A 411 14.19 -16.53 -10.83
C ASP A 411 15.11 -17.72 -10.62
N LEU A 412 14.68 -18.72 -9.85
CA LEU A 412 15.43 -19.96 -9.64
C LEU A 412 15.80 -20.62 -10.98
N ARG A 413 14.88 -20.66 -11.95
CA ARG A 413 15.17 -21.15 -13.30
C ARG A 413 16.26 -20.35 -13.99
N LEU A 414 16.27 -19.02 -13.87
CA LEU A 414 17.34 -18.18 -14.44
C LEU A 414 18.70 -18.50 -13.81
N PHE A 415 18.76 -18.62 -12.49
CA PHE A 415 20.00 -18.95 -11.78
C PHE A 415 20.53 -20.34 -12.13
N THR A 416 19.64 -21.34 -12.22
CA THR A 416 20.02 -22.70 -12.65
C THR A 416 20.54 -22.75 -14.08
N LEU A 417 19.99 -21.94 -15.00
CA LEU A 417 20.48 -21.89 -16.39
C LEU A 417 21.89 -21.33 -16.52
N ILE A 418 22.32 -20.46 -15.60
CA ILE A 418 23.66 -19.85 -15.55
C ILE A 418 24.57 -20.60 -14.55
N ASP A 419 24.06 -21.68 -13.93
CA ASP A 419 24.77 -22.48 -12.93
C ASP A 419 25.35 -21.62 -11.78
N MET A 420 24.52 -20.72 -11.28
CA MET A 420 24.81 -19.88 -10.11
C MET A 420 24.08 -20.40 -8.87
N PRO A 421 24.69 -20.28 -7.67
CA PRO A 421 23.97 -20.52 -6.43
C PRO A 421 22.80 -19.54 -6.37
N PHE A 422 21.61 -20.07 -6.12
CA PHE A 422 20.47 -19.23 -5.80
C PHE A 422 20.75 -18.60 -4.43
N PRO A 423 20.66 -17.27 -4.27
CA PRO A 423 20.75 -16.64 -2.97
C PRO A 423 19.61 -17.24 -2.14
N GLU A 424 19.95 -18.15 -1.23
CA GLU A 424 18.96 -18.83 -0.40
C GLU A 424 18.15 -17.77 0.34
N GLU A 425 16.85 -18.03 0.51
CA GLU A 425 16.05 -17.34 1.50
C GLU A 425 16.62 -17.70 2.88
N ASP A 426 17.67 -17.00 3.31
CA ASP A 426 18.08 -16.95 4.71
C ASP A 426 16.91 -16.31 5.47
N ASN A 427 15.91 -17.13 5.87
CA ASN A 427 15.04 -16.94 7.04
C ASN A 427 13.77 -17.84 7.07
N PHE A 428 13.89 -19.17 6.97
CA PHE A 428 12.81 -20.02 7.50
C PHE A 428 13.23 -21.27 8.28
N ASN A 429 14.47 -21.75 8.15
CA ASN A 429 14.87 -23.00 8.82
C ASN A 429 15.51 -22.84 10.21
N ASN A 430 15.65 -21.62 10.75
CA ASN A 430 16.34 -21.42 12.04
C ASN A 430 15.51 -20.82 13.18
N ASN A 431 14.18 -20.80 13.08
CA ASN A 431 13.32 -20.49 14.23
C ASN A 431 12.51 -21.71 14.67
N ASN A 432 13.21 -22.63 15.33
CA ASN A 432 12.61 -23.53 16.32
C ASN A 432 12.06 -22.77 17.56
N ASN A 433 12.09 -21.44 17.53
CA ASN A 433 11.43 -20.59 18.51
C ASN A 433 9.92 -20.70 18.36
N LYS A 434 9.29 -21.23 19.42
CA LYS A 434 7.83 -21.25 19.57
C LYS A 434 7.29 -19.85 19.26
N ILE A 435 6.43 -19.75 18.24
CA ILE A 435 5.72 -18.51 17.90
C ILE A 435 5.14 -17.91 19.20
N PRO A 436 5.48 -16.66 19.55
CA PRO A 436 4.99 -16.02 20.78
C PRO A 436 3.47 -16.12 20.90
N VAL A 437 2.98 -16.30 22.12
CA VAL A 437 1.54 -16.41 22.40
C VAL A 437 0.78 -15.19 21.87
N ALA A 438 1.38 -14.00 21.99
CA ALA A 438 0.83 -12.76 21.45
C ALA A 438 0.56 -12.84 19.94
N THR A 439 1.53 -13.33 19.16
CA THR A 439 1.39 -13.50 17.71
C THR A 439 0.31 -14.52 17.36
N ARG A 440 0.15 -15.58 18.17
CA ARG A 440 -0.92 -16.58 17.95
C ARG A 440 -2.31 -16.01 18.19
N ILE A 441 -2.47 -15.22 19.27
CA ILE A 441 -3.73 -14.55 19.60
C ILE A 441 -4.12 -13.57 18.50
N SER A 442 -3.19 -12.69 18.11
CA SER A 442 -3.39 -11.75 17.00
C SER A 442 -3.79 -12.47 15.70
N HIS A 443 -3.10 -13.56 15.35
CA HIS A 443 -3.42 -14.33 14.15
C HIS A 443 -4.83 -14.95 14.23
N TRP A 444 -5.22 -15.47 15.39
CA TRP A 444 -6.57 -16.02 15.58
C TRP A 444 -7.65 -14.94 15.47
N ILE A 445 -7.47 -13.80 16.13
CA ILE A 445 -8.40 -12.66 16.06
C ILE A 445 -8.51 -12.15 14.62
N GLY A 446 -7.38 -11.99 13.93
CA GLY A 446 -7.33 -11.59 12.53
C GLY A 446 -8.05 -12.58 11.61
N HIS A 447 -7.86 -13.89 11.85
CA HIS A 447 -8.53 -14.96 11.10
C HIS A 447 -10.05 -14.92 11.28
N VAL A 448 -10.55 -14.71 12.49
CA VAL A 448 -12.00 -14.59 12.74
C VAL A 448 -12.60 -13.41 11.98
N CYS A 449 -11.89 -12.28 11.88
CA CYS A 449 -12.40 -11.08 11.21
C CYS A 449 -12.29 -11.10 9.69
N GLU A 450 -11.42 -11.96 9.12
CA GLU A 450 -11.17 -12.00 7.67
C GLU A 450 -11.93 -13.10 6.93
N VAL A 451 -12.57 -14.05 7.64
CA VAL A 451 -13.38 -15.09 6.98
C VAL A 451 -14.68 -14.51 6.40
N PRO A 452 -15.16 -15.01 5.24
CA PRO A 452 -16.41 -14.53 4.64
C PRO A 452 -17.64 -14.64 5.56
N GLY A 453 -17.63 -15.61 6.49
CA GLY A 453 -18.69 -15.77 7.48
C GLY A 453 -18.82 -14.57 8.43
N ALA A 454 -17.73 -13.88 8.74
CA ALA A 454 -17.76 -12.69 9.59
C ALA A 454 -18.47 -11.51 8.91
N THR A 455 -18.25 -11.33 7.60
CA THR A 455 -18.97 -10.32 6.80
C THR A 455 -20.46 -10.62 6.69
N VAL A 456 -20.84 -11.90 6.57
CA VAL A 456 -22.27 -12.26 6.57
C VAL A 456 -22.89 -12.03 7.96
N ALA A 457 -22.17 -12.40 9.02
CA ALA A 457 -22.61 -12.16 10.38
C ALA A 457 -22.78 -10.66 10.67
N SER A 458 -21.91 -9.79 10.16
CA SER A 458 -22.04 -8.34 10.36
C SER A 458 -23.32 -7.79 9.72
N VAL A 459 -23.68 -8.23 8.51
CA VAL A 459 -24.95 -7.86 7.86
C VAL A 459 -26.15 -8.35 8.67
N VAL A 460 -26.10 -9.59 9.18
CA VAL A 460 -27.17 -10.15 10.03
C VAL A 460 -27.32 -9.33 11.32
N ILE A 461 -26.21 -8.94 11.95
CA ILE A 461 -26.21 -8.10 13.14
C ILE A 461 -26.83 -6.73 12.84
N VAL A 462 -26.47 -6.08 11.72
CA VAL A 462 -27.08 -4.80 11.32
C VAL A 462 -28.58 -4.94 11.11
N VAL A 463 -29.05 -6.00 10.43
CA VAL A 463 -30.50 -6.24 10.26
C VAL A 463 -31.19 -6.45 11.60
N ALA A 464 -30.56 -7.17 12.53
CA ALA A 464 -31.10 -7.38 13.87
C ALA A 464 -31.16 -6.05 14.67
N LEU A 465 -30.11 -5.23 14.61
CA LEU A 465 -30.08 -3.90 15.24
C LEU A 465 -31.18 -2.99 14.67
N LEU A 466 -31.35 -2.96 13.35
CA LEU A 466 -32.41 -2.21 12.69
C LEU A 466 -33.82 -2.69 13.09
N ALA A 467 -34.02 -4.00 13.25
CA ALA A 467 -35.29 -4.56 13.69
C ALA A 467 -35.60 -4.17 15.15
N VAL A 468 -34.60 -4.21 16.04
CA VAL A 468 -34.73 -3.77 17.43
C VAL A 468 -35.00 -2.26 17.50
N ALA A 469 -34.24 -1.43 16.77
CA ALA A 469 -34.46 0.00 16.72
C ALA A 469 -35.84 0.37 16.17
N SER A 470 -36.31 -0.36 15.15
CA SER A 470 -37.67 -0.21 14.61
C SER A 470 -38.75 -0.61 15.63
N ALA A 471 -38.53 -1.68 16.40
CA ALA A 471 -39.42 -2.07 17.49
C ALA A 471 -39.45 -1.03 18.62
N MET A 472 -38.32 -0.35 18.84
CA MET A 472 -38.18 0.81 19.74
C MET A 472 -38.67 2.12 19.11
N GLN A 473 -39.29 2.08 17.93
CA GLN A 473 -39.83 3.25 17.22
C GLN A 473 -38.80 4.35 16.95
N TRP A 474 -37.54 3.98 16.73
CA TRP A 474 -36.45 4.92 16.45
C TRP A 474 -36.26 6.00 17.53
N THR A 475 -36.53 5.66 18.80
CA THR A 475 -36.14 6.50 19.93
C THR A 475 -34.63 6.73 19.93
N GLU A 476 -34.20 7.79 20.60
CA GLU A 476 -32.77 8.10 20.81
C GLU A 476 -31.99 6.87 21.29
N THR A 477 -32.53 6.14 22.28
CA THR A 477 -31.93 4.89 22.76
C THR A 477 -31.83 3.81 21.68
N GLY A 478 -32.83 3.66 20.82
CA GLY A 478 -32.82 2.68 19.73
C GLY A 478 -31.79 3.02 18.64
N GLN A 479 -31.59 4.30 18.37
CA GLN A 479 -30.56 4.77 17.44
C GLN A 479 -29.14 4.67 18.04
N LEU A 480 -28.97 5.05 19.30
CA LEU A 480 -27.69 4.91 20.02
C LEU A 480 -27.26 3.44 20.16
N LEU A 481 -28.21 2.51 20.33
CA LEU A 481 -27.95 1.07 20.29
C LEU A 481 -27.38 0.61 18.95
N CYS A 482 -27.82 1.22 17.86
CA CYS A 482 -27.26 0.95 16.53
C CYS A 482 -25.90 1.60 16.35
N ASN A 483 -25.68 2.78 16.92
CA ASN A 483 -24.47 3.57 16.70
C ASN A 483 -23.27 3.09 17.55
N THR A 484 -23.35 3.20 18.87
CA THR A 484 -22.20 3.02 19.78
C THR A 484 -21.50 1.65 19.64
N PRO A 485 -22.21 0.51 19.65
CA PRO A 485 -21.55 -0.79 19.50
C PRO A 485 -20.88 -0.96 18.13
N THR A 486 -21.45 -0.37 17.07
CA THR A 486 -20.89 -0.48 15.73
C THR A 486 -19.62 0.35 15.57
N MET A 487 -19.58 1.56 16.11
CA MET A 487 -18.38 2.39 16.13
C MET A 487 -17.23 1.76 16.91
N ILE A 488 -17.52 1.16 18.07
CA ILE A 488 -16.50 0.42 18.86
C ILE A 488 -15.90 -0.73 18.03
N VAL A 489 -16.75 -1.52 17.36
CA VAL A 489 -16.23 -2.64 16.56
C VAL A 489 -15.50 -2.12 15.31
N GLU A 490 -15.95 -1.05 14.69
CA GLU A 490 -15.26 -0.41 13.56
C GLU A 490 -13.86 0.07 13.97
N GLY A 491 -13.72 0.75 15.10
CA GLY A 491 -12.43 1.22 15.63
C GLY A 491 -11.47 0.06 15.86
N PHE A 492 -11.96 -0.98 16.53
CA PHE A 492 -11.23 -2.24 16.67
C PHE A 492 -10.77 -2.82 15.32
N LEU A 493 -11.63 -2.87 14.31
CA LEU A 493 -11.27 -3.40 12.97
C LEU A 493 -10.22 -2.55 12.27
N LEU A 494 -10.23 -1.22 12.45
CA LEU A 494 -9.23 -0.32 11.90
C LEU A 494 -7.85 -0.51 12.57
N LEU A 495 -7.80 -0.71 13.89
CA LEU A 495 -6.56 -1.08 14.59
C LEU A 495 -6.02 -2.42 14.09
N MET A 496 -6.89 -3.43 13.92
CA MET A 496 -6.54 -4.72 13.31
C MET A 496 -6.05 -4.57 11.86
N LEU A 497 -6.55 -3.58 11.14
CA LEU A 497 -6.14 -3.28 9.77
C LEU A 497 -4.74 -2.63 9.73
N ILE A 498 -4.39 -1.80 10.72
CA ILE A 498 -3.02 -1.29 10.91
C ILE A 498 -2.06 -2.45 11.20
N GLU A 499 -2.42 -3.35 12.13
CA GLU A 499 -1.61 -4.52 12.45
C GLU A 499 -1.38 -5.39 11.21
N GLY A 500 -2.45 -5.71 10.48
CA GLY A 500 -2.37 -6.47 9.23
C GLY A 500 -1.48 -5.79 8.18
N HIS A 501 -1.59 -4.47 8.06
CA HIS A 501 -0.75 -3.68 7.13
C HIS A 501 0.73 -3.72 7.53
N ASN A 502 1.06 -3.50 8.80
CA ASN A 502 2.44 -3.56 9.30
C ASN A 502 3.07 -4.95 9.05
N GLY A 503 2.32 -6.02 9.36
CA GLY A 503 2.79 -7.39 9.14
C GLY A 503 2.97 -7.75 7.66
N ALA A 504 2.09 -7.24 6.79
CA ALA A 504 2.20 -7.44 5.35
C ALA A 504 3.29 -6.56 4.72
N GLU A 505 3.54 -5.36 5.25
CA GLU A 505 4.59 -4.47 4.78
C GLU A 505 5.98 -5.01 5.12
N HIS A 506 6.20 -5.47 6.35
CA HIS A 506 7.49 -6.03 6.75
C HIS A 506 7.90 -7.19 5.83
N ARG A 507 6.98 -8.12 5.58
CA ARG A 507 7.16 -9.22 4.61
C ARG A 507 7.45 -8.72 3.20
N ARG A 508 6.68 -7.72 2.73
CA ARG A 508 6.86 -7.14 1.39
C ARG A 508 8.23 -6.48 1.23
N ARG A 509 8.72 -5.72 2.23
CA ARG A 509 10.05 -5.08 2.19
C ARG A 509 11.16 -6.12 2.01
N THR A 510 11.10 -7.23 2.75
CA THR A 510 12.04 -8.35 2.59
C THR A 510 11.96 -8.93 1.18
N GLN A 511 10.76 -9.32 0.72
CA GLN A 511 10.56 -9.89 -0.62
C GLN A 511 11.13 -9.01 -1.75
N TYR A 512 10.93 -7.69 -1.70
CA TYR A 512 11.48 -6.80 -2.73
C TYR A 512 12.99 -6.64 -2.66
N THR A 513 13.54 -6.63 -1.44
CA THR A 513 14.99 -6.59 -1.25
C THR A 513 15.63 -7.84 -1.82
N ASP A 514 15.02 -9.01 -1.60
CA ASP A 514 15.50 -10.27 -2.14
C ASP A 514 15.38 -10.32 -3.68
N ILE A 515 14.27 -9.81 -4.24
CA ILE A 515 14.13 -9.69 -5.70
C ILE A 515 15.23 -8.80 -6.28
N LEU A 516 15.47 -7.64 -5.66
CA LEU A 516 16.49 -6.70 -6.11
C LEU A 516 17.88 -7.34 -6.07
N ASP A 517 18.24 -8.00 -4.98
CA ASP A 517 19.52 -8.70 -4.85
C ASP A 517 19.69 -9.74 -5.98
N ARG A 518 18.67 -10.59 -6.19
CA ARG A 518 18.68 -11.56 -7.30
C ARG A 518 18.89 -10.89 -8.67
N ARG A 519 18.26 -9.73 -8.91
CA ARG A 519 18.43 -8.98 -10.18
C ARG A 519 19.79 -8.35 -10.32
N LEU A 520 20.32 -7.78 -9.25
CA LEU A 520 21.67 -7.20 -9.24
C LEU A 520 22.72 -8.28 -9.51
N GLN A 521 22.58 -9.47 -8.93
CA GLN A 521 23.49 -10.58 -9.18
C GLN A 521 23.42 -11.09 -10.63
N LEU A 522 22.22 -11.21 -11.21
CA LEU A 522 22.04 -11.59 -12.61
C LEU A 522 22.64 -10.53 -13.56
N GLU A 523 22.32 -9.26 -13.33
CA GLU A 523 22.81 -8.15 -14.17
C GLU A 523 24.34 -8.06 -14.14
N ARG A 524 24.96 -8.23 -12.97
CA ARG A 524 26.41 -8.24 -12.78
C ARG A 524 27.14 -9.22 -13.70
N ARG A 525 26.53 -10.37 -14.00
CA ARG A 525 27.09 -11.41 -14.88
C ARG A 525 26.88 -11.09 -16.35
N VAL A 526 25.65 -10.76 -16.68
CA VAL A 526 25.19 -10.53 -18.05
C VAL A 526 25.83 -9.27 -18.64
N ALA A 527 25.93 -8.19 -17.86
CA ALA A 527 26.55 -6.94 -18.29
C ALA A 527 28.06 -7.07 -18.54
N ALA A 528 28.74 -8.00 -17.86
CA ALA A 528 30.16 -8.27 -18.04
C ALA A 528 30.49 -9.00 -19.36
N TRP A 529 29.49 -9.41 -20.14
CA TRP A 529 29.71 -10.06 -21.43
C TRP A 529 30.21 -9.09 -22.52
N GLU A 530 29.75 -7.85 -22.52
CA GLU A 530 30.14 -6.85 -23.53
C GLU A 530 31.54 -6.28 -23.29
N ASP A 531 31.93 -6.18 -22.02
CA ASP A 531 33.24 -5.71 -21.58
C ASP A 531 34.27 -6.84 -21.79
N LYS A 532 34.73 -7.00 -23.04
CA LYS A 532 35.64 -8.07 -23.46
C LYS A 532 37.05 -8.01 -22.84
N TYR A 533 37.27 -7.14 -21.84
CA TYR A 533 38.55 -6.90 -21.18
C TYR A 533 38.36 -6.54 -19.70
N GLU A 534 39.20 -7.16 -18.85
CA GLU A 534 39.57 -6.80 -17.46
C GLU A 534 38.53 -7.12 -16.37
N LEU A 535 38.79 -7.91 -15.31
CA LEU A 535 40.01 -8.45 -14.70
C LEU A 535 39.66 -9.74 -13.93
N ASP A 536 40.63 -10.64 -13.78
CA ASP A 536 40.72 -11.58 -12.65
C ASP A 536 40.82 -10.76 -11.35
N LEU A 537 39.70 -10.33 -10.80
CA LEU A 537 39.64 -9.68 -9.49
C LEU A 537 39.29 -10.73 -8.44
N ALA A 538 40.32 -11.42 -7.97
CA ALA A 538 40.28 -12.28 -6.79
C ALA A 538 40.07 -11.49 -5.47
N ASP A 539 40.24 -10.17 -5.48
CA ASP A 539 40.24 -9.33 -4.28
C ASP A 539 39.35 -8.07 -4.41
N ILE A 540 38.04 -8.25 -4.58
CA ILE A 540 37.10 -7.22 -4.12
C ILE A 540 36.34 -7.86 -2.97
N ASP A 541 36.70 -7.42 -1.75
CA ASP A 541 36.04 -7.79 -0.50
C ASP A 541 34.54 -7.97 -0.72
N ASP A 542 34.07 -9.17 -0.37
CA ASP A 542 32.66 -9.52 -0.21
C ASP A 542 32.08 -8.68 0.95
N LEU A 543 31.90 -7.38 0.73
CA LEU A 543 30.90 -6.62 1.44
C LEU A 543 29.55 -7.13 0.94
N SER A 544 29.10 -8.20 1.60
CA SER A 544 27.76 -8.72 1.41
C SER A 544 26.78 -7.57 1.60
N ILE A 545 25.66 -7.61 0.88
CA ILE A 545 24.58 -6.63 1.02
C ILE A 545 24.12 -6.53 2.50
N ALA A 546 24.39 -7.54 3.34
CA ALA A 546 24.16 -7.47 4.78
C ALA A 546 24.93 -6.32 5.46
N ASP A 547 26.10 -5.89 4.96
CA ASP A 547 26.84 -4.76 5.53
C ASP A 547 26.33 -3.39 5.05
N VAL A 548 25.70 -3.34 3.88
CA VAL A 548 25.05 -2.13 3.36
C VAL A 548 23.64 -1.98 3.94
N LEU A 549 22.95 -3.10 4.21
CA LEU A 549 21.64 -3.13 4.85
C LEU A 549 21.71 -3.14 6.39
N SER A 550 22.80 -3.59 7.02
CA SER A 550 22.99 -3.50 8.48
C SER A 550 23.13 -2.05 8.94
N ILE A 551 23.47 -1.12 8.05
CA ILE A 551 23.39 0.33 8.32
C ILE A 551 21.93 0.77 8.58
N SER A 552 20.93 0.04 8.05
CA SER A 552 19.52 0.25 8.40
C SER A 552 19.13 -0.36 9.75
N GLU A 553 19.80 -1.43 10.19
CA GLU A 553 19.55 -2.03 11.50
C GLU A 553 20.28 -1.30 12.64
N LYS A 554 21.40 -0.62 12.33
CA LYS A 554 22.14 0.21 13.28
C LYS A 554 21.41 1.50 13.72
N TYR A 555 20.19 1.71 13.26
CA TYR A 555 19.26 2.75 13.72
C TYR A 555 18.05 2.19 14.50
N LYS A 556 18.13 0.93 14.97
CA LYS A 556 17.18 0.32 15.93
C LYS A 556 17.57 0.49 17.40
N GLU A 557 18.64 1.23 17.72
CA GLU A 557 18.94 1.66 19.10
C GLU A 557 18.35 3.04 19.39
#